data_AF-A0A0U2U7P5-F1
#
_entry.id   AF-A0A0U2U7P5-F1
#
_cell.length_a   1.000
_cell.length_b   1.000
_cell.length_c   1.000
_cell.angle_alpha   90.00
_cell.angle_beta   90.00
_cell.angle_gamma   90.00
#
_symmetry.space_group_name_H-M   'P 1'
#
loop_
_entity.id
_entity.type
_entity.pdbx_description
1 polymer ?
#
loop_
_entity_poly.entity_id
_entity_poly.type
_entity_poly.pdbx_seq_one_letter_code
_entity_poly.pdbx_strand_id
1 'polypeptide(L)'
;MSSSSEDRISKFVDSVSKLRGISYVSVSSEGLPFKAAGIQRQGAEYIAAISHSLFTELQQISKEVDLGTPAWMKVFLKDNTNRIYIFPYDKFILTVKYDYVLDKLIEKLIENLVKGIRIICQHCGADLTFEVYKCPKCGSSLTYNVKRCWNCGADVSIKQCPKCGKYILPDGSKPGFITLLILKIKSIFSK
;
A
#
# COMPACT_ATOMS: atom_id res chain seq x y z
N MET A 1 -4.64 -22.28 0.68
CA MET A 1 -4.87 -21.71 2.01
C MET A 1 -5.06 -20.21 1.86
N SER A 2 -6.28 -19.71 1.99
CA SER A 2 -6.52 -18.26 2.13
C SER A 2 -5.77 -17.79 3.37
N SER A 3 -4.85 -16.82 3.21
CA SER A 3 -4.30 -16.14 4.39
C SER A 3 -5.47 -15.42 5.07
N SER A 4 -5.63 -15.59 6.38
CA SER A 4 -6.65 -14.86 7.14
C SER A 4 -6.48 -13.35 6.96
N SER A 5 -7.58 -12.59 7.11
CA SER A 5 -7.54 -11.11 7.09
C SER A 5 -6.44 -10.58 8.01
N GLU A 6 -6.26 -11.20 9.18
CA GLU A 6 -5.26 -10.85 10.20
C GLU A 6 -3.80 -11.03 9.72
N ASP A 7 -3.47 -12.12 9.01
CA ASP A 7 -2.12 -12.32 8.44
C ASP A 7 -1.82 -11.23 7.39
N ARG A 8 -2.82 -10.92 6.57
CA ARG A 8 -2.67 -9.94 5.48
C ARG A 8 -2.53 -8.52 6.02
N ILE A 9 -3.31 -8.16 7.04
CA ILE A 9 -3.16 -6.92 7.80
C ILE A 9 -1.77 -6.86 8.44
N SER A 10 -1.33 -7.94 9.08
CA SER A 10 -0.03 -7.99 9.74
C SER A 10 1.10 -7.68 8.76
N LYS A 11 1.09 -8.29 7.57
CA LYS A 11 2.04 -8.02 6.49
C LYS A 11 1.96 -6.59 5.97
N PHE A 12 0.75 -6.03 5.84
CA PHE A 12 0.55 -4.64 5.46
C PHE A 12 1.20 -3.70 6.48
N VAL A 13 0.90 -3.85 7.77
CA VAL A 13 1.50 -3.04 8.85
C VAL A 13 3.02 -3.16 8.82
N ASP A 14 3.56 -4.38 8.73
CA ASP A 14 5.00 -4.62 8.79
C ASP A 14 5.76 -4.08 7.56
N SER A 15 5.09 -3.99 6.41
CA SER A 15 5.67 -3.46 5.17
C SER A 15 5.55 -1.94 5.09
N VAL A 16 4.35 -1.41 5.35
CA VAL A 16 4.06 0.02 5.25
C VAL A 16 4.79 0.81 6.31
N SER A 17 4.84 0.34 7.56
CA SER A 17 5.52 1.04 8.66
C SER A 17 7.02 1.29 8.43
N LYS A 18 7.66 0.53 7.54
CA LYS A 18 9.08 0.68 7.19
C LYS A 18 9.33 1.74 6.12
N LEU A 19 8.29 2.24 5.47
CA LEU A 19 8.42 3.26 4.42
C LEU A 19 8.79 4.60 5.06
N ARG A 20 9.87 5.23 4.55
CA ARG A 20 10.21 6.61 4.94
C ARG A 20 9.06 7.54 4.60
N GLY A 21 8.64 8.34 5.59
CA GLY A 21 7.50 9.25 5.50
C GLY A 21 6.21 8.66 6.05
N ILE A 22 6.23 7.44 6.60
CA ILE A 22 5.15 6.93 7.46
C ILE A 22 5.44 7.33 8.90
N SER A 23 4.49 8.04 9.52
CA SER A 23 4.55 8.36 10.95
C SER A 23 4.09 7.16 11.78
N TYR A 24 2.93 6.60 11.46
CA TYR A 24 2.42 5.39 12.10
C TYR A 24 1.40 4.66 11.23
N VAL A 25 1.21 3.38 11.56
CA VAL A 25 0.09 2.55 11.11
C VAL A 25 -0.58 1.98 12.35
N SER A 26 -1.90 2.13 12.46
CA SER A 26 -2.70 1.59 13.56
C SER A 26 -3.86 0.79 12.99
N VAL A 27 -4.18 -0.34 13.61
CA VAL A 27 -5.30 -1.20 13.27
C VAL A 27 -6.14 -1.37 14.52
N SER A 28 -7.44 -1.13 14.42
CA SER A 28 -8.39 -1.34 15.49
C SER A 28 -9.50 -2.29 15.09
N SER A 29 -10.12 -2.90 16.10
CA SER A 29 -11.35 -3.67 16.01
C SER A 29 -12.21 -3.26 17.19
N GLU A 30 -13.47 -2.88 16.94
CA GLU A 30 -14.41 -2.46 18.00
C GLU A 30 -13.84 -1.34 18.91
N GLY A 31 -13.11 -0.40 18.32
CA GLY A 31 -12.49 0.72 19.05
C GLY A 31 -11.26 0.36 19.88
N LEU A 32 -10.83 -0.91 19.89
CA LEU A 32 -9.64 -1.37 20.62
C LEU A 32 -8.46 -1.61 19.67
N PRO A 33 -7.21 -1.35 20.10
CA PRO A 33 -6.03 -1.64 19.28
C PRO A 33 -5.87 -3.14 19.02
N PHE A 34 -5.70 -3.50 17.76
CA PHE A 34 -5.31 -4.85 17.33
C PHE A 34 -3.81 -4.93 17.05
N LYS A 35 -3.28 -4.01 16.23
CA LYS A 35 -1.85 -3.92 15.89
C LYS A 35 -1.49 -2.48 15.58
N ALA A 36 -0.31 -2.03 16.00
CA ALA A 36 0.19 -0.71 15.66
C ALA A 36 1.71 -0.70 15.49
N ALA A 37 2.21 0.24 14.69
CA ALA A 37 3.63 0.49 14.48
C ALA A 37 3.88 1.99 14.33
N GLY A 38 5.00 2.49 14.87
CA GLY A 38 5.36 3.92 14.84
C GLY A 38 4.61 4.79 15.86
N ILE A 39 3.83 4.18 16.76
CA ILE A 39 3.06 4.89 17.81
C ILE A 39 3.14 4.11 19.13
N GLN A 40 3.18 4.83 20.24
CA GLN A 40 3.17 4.23 21.58
C GLN A 40 1.78 3.68 21.93
N ARG A 41 1.72 2.75 22.90
CA ARG A 41 0.49 2.06 23.30
C ARG A 41 -0.69 2.99 23.59
N GLN A 42 -0.52 4.00 24.45
CA GLN A 42 -1.58 4.95 24.79
C GLN A 42 -2.07 5.72 23.54
N GLY A 43 -1.16 6.09 22.65
CA GLY A 43 -1.51 6.71 21.38
C GLY A 43 -2.29 5.76 20.46
N ALA A 44 -1.92 4.48 20.43
CA ALA A 44 -2.65 3.46 19.66
C ALA A 44 -4.08 3.27 20.18
N GLU A 45 -4.27 3.23 21.51
CA GLU A 45 -5.58 3.17 22.18
C GLU A 45 -6.44 4.38 21.81
N TYR A 46 -5.87 5.59 21.88
CA TYR A 46 -6.57 6.81 21.49
C TYR A 46 -6.96 6.84 20.00
N ILE A 47 -6.02 6.50 19.11
CA ILE A 47 -6.28 6.42 17.66
C ILE A 47 -7.33 5.35 17.34
N ALA A 48 -7.31 4.21 18.02
CA ALA A 48 -8.29 3.15 17.82
C ALA A 48 -9.71 3.63 18.14
N ALA A 49 -9.89 4.28 19.29
CA ALA A 49 -11.17 4.82 19.73
C ALA A 49 -11.68 5.91 18.78
N ILE A 50 -10.82 6.88 18.42
CA ILE A 50 -11.20 7.98 17.52
C ILE A 50 -11.50 7.48 16.12
N SER A 51 -10.64 6.62 15.55
CA SER A 51 -10.84 6.12 14.19
C SER A 51 -12.15 5.34 14.08
N HIS A 52 -12.50 4.59 15.14
CA HIS A 52 -13.78 3.90 15.22
C HIS A 52 -14.96 4.88 15.28
N SER A 53 -14.92 5.86 16.21
CA SER A 53 -15.97 6.86 16.33
C SER A 53 -16.18 7.66 15.04
N LEU A 54 -15.11 8.16 14.43
CA LEU A 54 -15.17 8.92 13.16
C LEU A 54 -15.72 8.07 12.01
N PHE A 55 -15.33 6.80 11.94
CA PHE A 55 -15.79 5.92 10.87
C PHE A 55 -17.27 5.56 11.03
N THR A 56 -17.72 5.29 12.26
CA THR A 56 -19.15 5.07 12.57
C THR A 56 -19.99 6.30 12.22
N GLU A 57 -19.53 7.49 12.60
CA GLU A 57 -20.21 8.74 12.25
C GLU A 57 -20.28 8.94 10.73
N LEU A 58 -19.17 8.71 10.01
CA LEU A 58 -19.15 8.76 8.55
C LEU A 58 -20.15 7.80 7.92
N GLN A 59 -20.25 6.57 8.43
CA GLN A 59 -21.22 5.58 7.93
C GLN A 59 -22.66 6.04 8.15
N GLN A 60 -22.95 6.64 9.31
CA GLN A 60 -24.26 7.22 9.59
C GLN A 60 -24.58 8.37 8.64
N ILE A 61 -23.69 9.36 8.52
CA ILE A 61 -23.85 10.49 7.59
C ILE A 61 -24.08 9.97 6.18
N SER A 62 -23.24 9.05 5.72
CA SER A 62 -23.32 8.52 4.35
C SER A 62 -24.65 7.83 4.05
N LYS A 63 -25.25 7.19 5.05
CA LYS A 63 -26.59 6.60 4.95
C LYS A 63 -27.69 7.67 4.92
N GLU A 64 -27.57 8.72 5.75
CA GLU A 64 -28.58 9.78 5.86
C GLU A 64 -28.62 10.70 4.64
N VAL A 65 -27.47 11.00 4.03
CA VAL A 65 -27.36 11.89 2.87
C VAL A 65 -27.18 11.15 1.54
N ASP A 66 -27.41 9.83 1.52
CA ASP A 66 -27.30 8.96 0.35
C ASP A 66 -25.99 9.14 -0.46
N LEU A 67 -24.86 9.25 0.24
CA LEU A 67 -23.54 9.33 -0.39
C LEU A 67 -23.06 7.97 -0.94
N GLY A 68 -23.89 6.93 -0.85
CA GLY A 68 -23.50 5.54 -1.09
C GLY A 68 -22.69 4.97 0.07
N THR A 69 -21.91 3.91 -0.19
CA THR A 69 -21.04 3.30 0.83
C THR A 69 -19.73 4.10 0.89
N PRO A 70 -19.40 4.78 2.00
CA PRO A 70 -18.15 5.52 2.09
C PRO A 70 -17.05 4.49 2.32
N ALA A 71 -16.22 4.24 1.31
CA ALA A 71 -15.24 3.18 1.40
C ALA A 71 -14.02 3.54 2.28
N TRP A 72 -13.90 4.78 2.75
CA TRP A 72 -12.76 5.29 3.54
C TRP A 72 -12.86 6.82 3.77
N MET A 73 -11.95 7.38 4.58
CA MET A 73 -11.81 8.82 4.85
C MET A 73 -10.34 9.25 4.78
N LYS A 74 -10.05 10.40 4.19
CA LYS A 74 -8.75 11.07 4.29
C LYS A 74 -8.88 12.39 5.04
N VAL A 75 -8.06 12.56 6.08
CA VAL A 75 -7.96 13.80 6.87
C VAL A 75 -6.70 14.55 6.45
N PHE A 76 -6.85 15.83 6.13
CA PHE A 76 -5.77 16.74 5.76
C PHE A 76 -5.43 17.60 6.98
N LEU A 77 -4.17 17.55 7.43
CA LEU A 77 -3.72 18.31 8.59
C LEU A 77 -3.28 19.72 8.15
N LYS A 78 -3.45 20.71 9.04
CA LYS A 78 -3.17 22.12 8.77
C LYS A 78 -1.70 22.41 8.41
N ASP A 79 -0.78 21.54 8.83
CA ASP A 79 0.64 21.63 8.46
C ASP A 79 0.87 21.41 6.95
N ASN A 80 -0.14 20.89 6.22
CA ASN A 80 -0.09 20.46 4.82
C ASN A 80 1.02 19.46 4.49
N THR A 81 1.78 19.00 5.48
CA THR A 81 2.84 18.01 5.29
C THR A 81 2.33 16.61 5.53
N ASN A 82 1.33 16.44 6.40
CA ASN A 82 0.82 15.15 6.81
C ASN A 82 -0.63 14.90 6.40
N ARG A 83 -0.93 13.63 6.15
CA ARG A 83 -2.28 13.12 5.90
C ARG A 83 -2.56 11.93 6.82
N ILE A 84 -3.82 11.74 7.15
CA ILE A 84 -4.29 10.52 7.82
C ILE A 84 -5.30 9.85 6.90
N TYR A 85 -5.11 8.57 6.63
CA TYR A 85 -6.03 7.76 5.85
C TYR A 85 -6.64 6.70 6.75
N ILE A 86 -7.96 6.77 6.95
CA ILE A 86 -8.76 5.84 7.75
C ILE A 86 -9.62 5.03 6.79
N PHE A 87 -9.55 3.70 6.84
CA PHE A 87 -10.32 2.84 5.94
C PHE A 87 -10.70 1.51 6.62
N PRO A 88 -11.88 0.94 6.28
CA PRO A 88 -12.30 -0.36 6.77
C PRO A 88 -11.60 -1.48 5.99
N TYR A 89 -11.40 -2.61 6.65
CA TYR A 89 -11.03 -3.88 6.01
C TYR A 89 -11.53 -5.03 6.87
N ASP A 90 -12.51 -5.78 6.37
CA ASP A 90 -13.22 -6.81 7.16
C ASP A 90 -13.82 -6.16 8.43
N LYS A 91 -13.67 -6.78 9.61
CA LYS A 91 -14.03 -6.20 10.92
C LYS A 91 -13.09 -5.09 11.44
N PHE A 92 -12.01 -4.77 10.71
CA PHE A 92 -10.97 -3.86 11.19
C PHE A 92 -11.10 -2.46 10.59
N ILE A 93 -10.59 -1.48 11.32
CA ILE A 93 -10.36 -0.12 10.84
C ILE A 93 -8.85 0.12 10.85
N LEU A 94 -8.30 0.52 9.72
CA LEU A 94 -6.88 0.84 9.56
C LEU A 94 -6.71 2.34 9.43
N THR A 95 -5.72 2.86 10.15
CA THR A 95 -5.36 4.28 10.16
C THR A 95 -3.87 4.42 9.85
N VAL A 96 -3.54 5.14 8.77
CA VAL A 96 -2.17 5.40 8.35
C VAL A 96 -1.92 6.91 8.39
N LYS A 97 -0.93 7.36 9.15
CA LYS A 97 -0.44 8.76 9.10
C LYS A 97 0.86 8.82 8.31
N TYR A 98 0.91 9.70 7.32
CA TYR A 98 2.01 9.76 6.36
C TYR A 98 2.22 11.15 5.75
N ASP A 99 3.41 11.37 5.20
CA ASP A 99 3.77 12.58 4.45
C ASP A 99 2.99 12.65 3.13
N TYR A 100 2.45 13.83 2.77
CA TYR A 100 1.57 14.02 1.61
C TYR A 100 2.20 13.55 0.28
N VAL A 101 3.53 13.56 0.17
CA VAL A 101 4.28 13.06 -1.01
C VAL A 101 4.04 11.58 -1.29
N LEU A 102 3.61 10.80 -0.29
CA LEU A 102 3.31 9.38 -0.43
C LEU A 102 1.86 9.07 -0.81
N ASP A 103 1.00 10.07 -0.97
CA ASP A 103 -0.45 9.87 -1.14
C ASP A 103 -0.82 8.82 -2.19
N LYS A 104 -0.25 8.93 -3.39
CA LYS A 104 -0.51 7.96 -4.47
C LYS A 104 0.01 6.56 -4.16
N LEU A 105 1.14 6.47 -3.46
CA LEU A 105 1.72 5.18 -3.05
C LEU A 105 0.83 4.49 -2.02
N ILE A 106 0.39 5.23 -0.99
CA ILE A 106 -0.46 4.70 0.08
C ILE A 106 -1.81 4.26 -0.46
N GLU A 107 -2.43 5.03 -1.36
CA GLU A 107 -3.63 4.60 -2.08
C GLU A 107 -3.43 3.25 -2.76
N LYS A 108 -2.33 3.06 -3.48
CA LYS A 108 -2.07 1.81 -4.21
C LYS A 108 -1.80 0.62 -3.30
N LEU A 109 -1.13 0.83 -2.16
CA LEU A 109 -0.92 -0.21 -1.17
C LEU A 109 -2.23 -0.62 -0.49
N ILE A 110 -3.09 0.34 -0.18
CA ILE A 110 -4.43 0.09 0.38
C ILE A 110 -5.31 -0.63 -0.64
N GLU A 111 -5.30 -0.20 -1.91
CA GLU A 111 -5.99 -0.92 -2.99
C GLU A 111 -5.53 -2.38 -3.07
N ASN A 112 -4.22 -2.63 -2.95
CA ASN A 112 -3.70 -4.00 -2.94
C ASN A 112 -4.25 -4.80 -1.76
N LEU A 113 -4.35 -4.21 -0.57
CA LEU A 113 -4.91 -4.86 0.61
C LEU A 113 -6.40 -5.18 0.41
N VAL A 114 -7.20 -4.17 0.11
CA VAL A 114 -8.67 -4.25 0.01
C VAL A 114 -9.11 -5.16 -1.14
N LYS A 115 -8.48 -5.07 -2.32
CA LYS A 115 -8.85 -5.86 -3.50
C LYS A 115 -8.32 -7.29 -3.49
N GLY A 116 -7.64 -7.72 -2.44
CA GLY A 116 -7.16 -9.10 -2.40
C GLY A 116 -5.96 -9.37 -3.31
N ILE A 117 -5.35 -8.36 -3.95
CA ILE A 117 -4.21 -8.50 -4.89
C ILE A 117 -3.05 -9.24 -4.21
N ARG A 118 -2.45 -10.22 -4.89
CA ARG A 118 -1.24 -10.92 -4.42
C ARG A 118 -0.22 -10.95 -5.53
N ILE A 119 1.01 -10.54 -5.21
CA ILE A 119 2.10 -10.48 -6.17
C ILE A 119 3.18 -11.43 -5.67
N ILE A 120 3.24 -12.65 -6.20
CA ILE A 120 4.21 -13.65 -5.77
C ILE A 120 5.26 -13.81 -6.88
N CYS A 121 6.53 -13.68 -6.53
CA CYS A 121 7.62 -13.90 -7.48
C CYS A 121 7.66 -15.36 -7.92
N GLN A 122 7.36 -15.65 -9.19
CA GLN A 122 7.39 -17.01 -9.73
C GLN A 122 8.81 -17.63 -9.84
N HIS A 123 9.85 -16.86 -9.50
CA HIS A 123 11.21 -17.39 -9.44
C HIS A 123 11.64 -17.89 -8.06
N CYS A 124 11.16 -17.27 -6.97
CA CYS A 124 11.62 -17.57 -5.61
C CYS A 124 10.50 -17.66 -4.55
N GLY A 125 9.25 -17.42 -4.92
CA GLY A 125 8.11 -17.47 -4.00
C GLY A 125 7.96 -16.25 -3.08
N ALA A 126 8.80 -15.23 -3.20
CA ALA A 126 8.70 -14.02 -2.38
C ALA A 126 7.35 -13.30 -2.60
N ASP A 127 6.70 -12.89 -1.51
CA ASP A 127 5.50 -12.05 -1.52
C ASP A 127 5.91 -10.58 -1.66
N LEU A 128 5.50 -9.97 -2.77
CA LEU A 128 5.83 -8.59 -3.18
C LEU A 128 4.61 -7.67 -3.11
N THR A 129 3.51 -8.13 -2.52
CA THR A 129 2.19 -7.45 -2.54
C THR A 129 2.26 -6.01 -1.99
N PHE A 130 3.06 -5.80 -0.94
CA PHE A 130 3.26 -4.50 -0.30
C PHE A 130 4.71 -3.99 -0.42
N GLU A 131 5.52 -4.67 -1.24
CA GLU A 131 6.87 -4.21 -1.54
C GLU A 131 6.81 -2.96 -2.43
N VAL A 132 7.84 -2.13 -2.29
CA VAL A 132 7.96 -0.84 -2.99
C VAL A 132 9.32 -0.79 -3.68
N TYR A 133 9.36 -0.24 -4.87
CA TYR A 133 10.61 0.02 -5.60
C TYR A 133 10.64 1.45 -6.13
N LYS A 134 11.82 1.91 -6.52
CA LYS A 134 12.03 3.25 -7.07
C LYS A 134 11.93 3.21 -8.59
N CYS A 135 11.15 4.12 -9.17
CA CYS A 135 11.12 4.31 -10.62
C CYS A 135 12.53 4.67 -11.11
N PRO A 136 13.10 3.94 -12.09
CA PRO A 136 14.45 4.21 -12.57
C PRO A 136 14.58 5.55 -13.30
N LYS A 137 13.47 6.13 -13.79
CA LYS A 137 13.47 7.40 -14.53
C LYS A 137 13.36 8.64 -13.62
N CYS A 138 12.55 8.58 -12.56
CA CYS A 138 12.23 9.76 -11.74
C CYS A 138 12.38 9.56 -10.22
N GLY A 139 12.74 8.36 -9.76
CA GLY A 139 12.94 8.09 -8.33
C GLY A 139 11.65 8.00 -7.48
N SER A 140 10.46 8.18 -8.05
CA SER A 140 9.20 7.98 -7.31
C SER A 140 9.06 6.54 -6.82
N SER A 141 8.58 6.36 -5.58
CA SER A 141 8.25 5.05 -5.01
C SER A 141 6.99 4.48 -5.68
N LEU A 142 7.02 3.21 -6.10
CA LEU A 142 5.96 2.52 -6.82
C LEU A 142 5.69 1.13 -6.22
N THR A 143 4.45 0.63 -6.31
CA THR A 143 4.09 -0.76 -5.95
C THR A 143 4.46 -1.74 -7.07
N TYR A 144 4.66 -3.03 -6.75
CA TYR A 144 5.09 -4.01 -7.76
C TYR A 144 4.06 -4.32 -8.85
N ASN A 145 2.78 -3.98 -8.68
CA ASN A 145 1.73 -4.25 -9.68
C ASN A 145 1.54 -3.16 -10.76
N VAL A 146 2.31 -2.07 -10.74
CA VAL A 146 2.16 -1.03 -11.79
C VAL A 146 2.93 -1.34 -13.06
N LYS A 147 2.31 -1.03 -14.20
CA LYS A 147 2.89 -1.07 -15.55
C LYS A 147 3.52 0.26 -15.98
N ARG A 148 2.95 1.39 -15.55
CA ARG A 148 3.47 2.73 -15.84
C ARG A 148 3.67 3.52 -14.55
N CYS A 149 4.73 4.31 -14.50
CA CYS A 149 4.98 5.23 -13.40
C CYS A 149 3.90 6.32 -13.39
N TRP A 150 3.16 6.43 -12.29
CA TRP A 150 2.12 7.46 -12.14
C TRP A 150 2.68 8.89 -12.03
N ASN A 151 3.99 9.05 -11.83
CA ASN A 151 4.63 10.37 -11.74
C ASN A 151 5.21 10.85 -13.08
N CYS A 152 5.92 9.99 -13.81
CA CYS A 152 6.65 10.40 -15.03
C CYS A 152 6.21 9.67 -16.32
N GLY A 153 5.21 8.78 -16.23
CA GLY A 153 4.68 8.03 -17.37
C GLY A 153 5.58 6.92 -17.92
N ALA A 154 6.79 6.73 -17.39
CA ALA A 154 7.72 5.69 -17.83
C ALA A 154 7.09 4.29 -17.77
N ASP A 155 7.34 3.46 -18.78
CA ASP A 155 7.04 2.04 -18.72
C ASP A 155 7.95 1.35 -17.71
N VAL A 156 7.33 0.71 -16.72
CA VAL A 156 7.96 -0.01 -15.62
C VAL A 156 7.35 -1.40 -15.46
N SER A 157 6.83 -1.95 -16.57
CA SER A 157 6.19 -3.27 -16.61
C SER A 157 7.14 -4.40 -16.23
N ILE A 158 8.45 -4.20 -16.38
CA ILE A 158 9.46 -5.20 -16.02
C ILE A 158 10.38 -4.60 -14.96
N LYS A 159 10.51 -5.32 -13.85
CA LYS A 159 11.27 -4.88 -12.67
C LYS A 159 12.00 -6.06 -12.05
N GLN A 160 13.05 -5.80 -11.29
CA GLN A 160 13.80 -6.86 -10.60
C GLN A 160 13.12 -7.22 -9.27
N CYS A 161 13.04 -8.50 -8.96
CA CYS A 161 12.63 -8.97 -7.66
C CYS A 161 13.71 -8.62 -6.62
N PRO A 162 13.37 -7.98 -5.48
CA PRO A 162 14.35 -7.52 -4.51
C PRO A 162 14.97 -8.67 -3.70
N LYS A 163 14.38 -9.88 -3.78
CA LYS A 163 14.86 -11.08 -3.07
C LYS A 163 15.79 -11.96 -3.91
N CYS A 164 15.59 -12.02 -5.22
CA CYS A 164 16.37 -12.93 -6.09
C CYS A 164 17.01 -12.25 -7.31
N GLY A 165 16.82 -10.95 -7.50
CA GLY A 165 17.41 -10.18 -8.60
C GLY A 165 16.84 -10.45 -10.00
N LYS A 166 16.01 -11.49 -10.18
CA LYS A 166 15.43 -11.84 -11.48
C LYS A 166 14.32 -10.86 -11.90
N TYR A 167 14.21 -10.63 -13.20
CA TYR A 167 13.15 -9.80 -13.78
C TYR A 167 11.79 -10.48 -13.66
N ILE A 168 10.77 -9.70 -13.34
CA ILE A 168 9.38 -10.12 -13.18
C ILE A 168 8.43 -9.10 -13.82
N LEU A 169 7.26 -9.59 -14.23
CA LEU A 169 6.12 -8.78 -14.64
C LEU A 169 5.32 -8.28 -13.42
N PRO A 170 4.34 -7.36 -13.58
CA PRO A 170 3.67 -6.74 -12.44
C PRO A 170 2.79 -7.68 -11.62
N ASP A 171 2.40 -8.81 -12.20
CA ASP A 171 1.71 -9.91 -11.51
C ASP A 171 2.67 -10.89 -10.80
N GLY A 172 3.99 -10.65 -10.87
CA GLY A 172 5.03 -11.50 -10.31
C GLY A 172 5.48 -12.65 -11.23
N SER A 173 4.91 -12.76 -12.43
CA SER A 173 5.25 -13.80 -13.40
C SER A 173 6.60 -13.57 -14.09
N LYS A 174 7.13 -14.64 -14.68
CA LYS A 174 8.39 -14.62 -15.43
C LYS A 174 8.17 -13.92 -16.80
N PRO A 175 8.99 -12.94 -17.20
CA PRO A 175 8.92 -12.38 -18.54
C PRO A 175 9.29 -13.44 -19.59
N GLY A 176 8.62 -13.41 -20.74
CA GLY A 176 8.95 -14.28 -21.87
C GLY A 176 10.35 -14.03 -22.43
N PHE A 177 10.90 -15.01 -23.14
CA PHE A 177 12.26 -14.94 -23.71
C PHE A 177 12.45 -13.73 -24.64
N ILE A 178 11.49 -13.48 -25.55
CA ILE A 178 11.51 -12.35 -26.47
C ILE A 178 11.57 -11.01 -25.71
N THR A 179 10.78 -10.89 -24.65
CA THR A 179 10.73 -9.70 -23.80
C THR A 179 12.08 -9.42 -23.14
N LEU A 180 12.74 -10.45 -22.61
CA LEU A 180 14.09 -10.33 -22.03
C LEU A 180 15.14 -9.94 -23.08
N LEU A 181 15.01 -10.45 -24.30
CA LEU A 181 15.91 -10.15 -25.41
C LEU A 181 15.79 -8.68 -25.83
N ILE A 182 14.57 -8.16 -25.97
CA ILE A 182 14.31 -6.73 -26.25
C ILE A 182 14.89 -5.84 -25.14
N LEU A 183 14.74 -6.23 -23.87
CA LEU A 183 15.32 -5.48 -22.75
C LEU A 183 16.85 -5.41 -22.82
N LYS A 184 17.51 -6.54 -23.10
CA LYS A 184 18.97 -6.58 -23.25
C LYS A 184 19.42 -5.68 -24.39
N ILE A 185 18.76 -5.74 -25.55
CA ILE A 185 19.03 -4.88 -26.69
C ILE A 185 18.89 -3.40 -26.29
N LYS A 186 17.77 -3.00 -25.69
CA LYS A 186 17.58 -1.61 -25.24
C LYS A 186 18.66 -1.15 -24.26
N SER A 187 19.12 -2.03 -23.35
CA SER A 187 20.19 -1.68 -22.41
C SER A 187 21.56 -1.48 -23.06
N ILE A 188 21.81 -2.11 -24.21
CA ILE A 188 23.03 -1.94 -25.00
C ILE A 188 23.01 -0.60 -25.76
N PHE A 189 21.88 -0.24 -26.36
CA PHE A 189 21.73 0.97 -27.18
C PHE A 189 21.36 2.24 -26.39
N SER A 190 21.16 2.14 -25.08
CA SER A 190 20.84 3.28 -24.20
C SER A 190 22.06 3.78 -23.39
N LYS A 191 23.27 3.38 -23.80
CA LYS A 191 24.55 3.93 -23.31
C LYS A 191 25.07 5.00 -24.24
#